data_AF-A0A6M4GDY9-F1
#
_entry.id   AF-A0A6M4GDY9-F1
#
_cell.length_a   1.000
_cell.length_b   1.000
_cell.length_c   1.000
_cell.angle_alpha   90.00
_cell.angle_beta   90.00
_cell.angle_gamma   90.00
#
_symmetry.space_group_name_H-M   'P 1'
#
loop_
_entity.id
_entity.type
_entity.pdbx_description
1 polymer ?
#
loop_
_entity_poly.entity_id
_entity_poly.type
_entity_poly.pdbx_seq_one_letter_code
_entity_poly.pdbx_strand_id
1 'polypeptide(L)'
;MSRANPFGDLDDFGSDNSAKPVPADAIEKIAQSSGFPSRKAGAAKAGETASWTGEATSPSPAPIPTTPATASQPVRQPRRHVTGRNRQINIKATEETIEELYRIADAMKLPLGAVLEQALAALERQREE
;
A
#
# COMPACT_ATOMS: atom_id res chain seq x y z
N MET A 1 23.02 19.75 -46.18
CA MET A 1 22.73 20.81 -45.21
C MET A 1 22.75 20.21 -43.81
N SER A 2 23.62 20.69 -42.91
CA SER A 2 23.56 20.30 -41.49
C SER A 2 22.26 20.80 -40.88
N ARG A 3 21.51 19.91 -40.23
CA ARG A 3 20.25 20.21 -39.56
C ARG A 3 20.58 20.94 -38.26
N ALA A 4 20.10 22.18 -38.10
CA ALA A 4 20.25 22.92 -36.86
C ALA A 4 19.65 22.10 -35.71
N ASN A 5 20.44 21.82 -34.68
CA ASN A 5 19.99 21.06 -33.52
C ASN A 5 19.41 22.06 -32.51
N PRO A 6 18.08 22.09 -32.29
CA PRO A 6 17.43 23.10 -31.44
C PRO A 6 17.74 22.92 -29.94
N PHE A 7 18.46 21.85 -29.59
CA PHE A 7 18.90 21.53 -28.22
C PHE A 7 20.43 21.57 -28.09
N GLY A 8 21.11 22.32 -28.98
CA GLY A 8 22.58 22.36 -29.02
C GLY A 8 23.22 23.04 -27.81
N ASP A 9 22.47 23.90 -27.11
CA ASP A 9 22.91 24.52 -25.87
C ASP A 9 21.81 24.33 -24.81
N LEU A 10 22.00 23.32 -23.96
CA LEU A 10 21.13 22.93 -22.85
C LEU A 10 21.75 23.33 -21.50
N ASP A 11 22.89 24.02 -21.52
CA ASP A 11 23.63 24.38 -20.31
C ASP A 11 22.90 25.46 -19.48
N ASP A 12 21.94 26.18 -20.09
CA ASP A 12 21.06 27.17 -19.42
C ASP A 12 20.08 26.53 -18.40
N PHE A 13 19.90 25.21 -18.41
CA PHE A 13 19.15 24.47 -17.38
C PHE A 13 20.05 23.88 -16.28
N GLY A 14 21.36 24.11 -16.36
CA GLY A 14 22.33 23.67 -15.34
C GLY A 14 22.12 24.41 -14.03
N SER A 15 21.95 23.68 -12.93
CA SER A 15 21.87 24.31 -11.61
C SER A 15 23.25 24.76 -11.15
N ASP A 16 23.43 26.06 -10.87
CA ASP A 16 24.60 26.61 -10.16
C ASP A 16 24.61 26.20 -8.67
N ASN A 17 24.62 24.89 -8.41
CA ASN A 17 24.53 24.34 -7.06
C ASN A 17 25.89 24.31 -6.37
N SER A 18 26.43 25.49 -6.07
CA SER A 18 27.32 25.65 -4.91
C SER A 18 26.46 25.92 -3.66
N ALA A 19 25.64 24.94 -3.29
CA ALA A 19 24.79 25.04 -2.11
C ALA A 19 25.67 25.19 -0.86
N LYS A 20 25.78 26.42 -0.34
CA LYS A 20 26.37 26.66 0.98
C LYS A 20 25.55 25.85 2.00
N PRO A 21 26.17 25.06 2.87
CA PRO A 21 25.42 24.26 3.84
C PRO A 21 24.61 25.23 4.71
N VAL A 22 23.28 25.20 4.54
CA VAL A 22 22.37 25.99 5.36
C VAL A 22 22.38 25.37 6.76
N PRO A 23 22.58 26.16 7.83
CA PRO A 23 22.59 25.62 9.18
C PRO A 23 21.22 25.01 9.50
N ALA A 24 21.23 23.84 10.14
CA ALA A 24 20.02 23.09 10.48
C ALA A 24 19.01 23.95 11.27
N ASP A 25 19.51 24.85 12.13
CA ASP A 25 18.68 25.77 12.91
C ASP A 25 17.86 26.74 12.04
N ALA A 26 18.41 27.17 10.90
CA ALA A 26 17.67 28.03 9.97
C ALA A 26 16.52 27.26 9.31
N ILE A 27 16.74 25.97 9.01
CA ILE A 27 15.73 25.08 8.44
C ILE A 27 14.58 24.87 9.45
N GLU A 28 14.90 24.65 10.72
CA GLU A 28 13.88 24.47 11.77
C GLU A 28 13.04 25.74 12.00
N LYS A 29 13.66 26.92 12.02
CA LYS A 29 12.95 28.20 12.15
C LYS A 29 11.99 28.44 10.98
N ILE A 30 12.44 28.17 9.76
CA ILE A 30 11.61 28.31 8.55
C ILE A 30 10.45 27.32 8.60
N ALA A 31 10.70 26.06 8.96
CA ALA A 31 9.67 25.03 9.10
C ALA A 31 8.60 25.41 10.16
N GLN A 32 9.02 25.93 11.32
CA GLN A 32 8.09 26.42 12.35
C GLN A 32 7.27 27.61 11.86
N SER A 33 7.93 28.60 11.22
CA SER A 33 7.25 29.80 10.70
C SER A 33 6.23 29.49 9.59
N SER A 34 6.46 28.42 8.82
CA SER A 34 5.59 27.96 7.74
C SER A 34 4.53 26.95 8.19
N GLY A 35 4.44 26.66 9.49
CA GLY A 35 3.43 25.75 10.03
C GLY A 35 3.70 24.26 9.80
N PHE A 36 4.97 23.89 9.55
CA PHE A 36 5.45 22.52 9.44
C PHE A 36 6.27 22.13 10.69
N PRO A 37 5.64 21.87 11.85
CA PRO A 37 6.37 21.41 13.03
C PRO A 37 6.96 20.01 12.78
N SER A 38 8.28 19.88 12.94
CA SER A 38 8.98 18.60 12.76
C SER A 38 8.59 17.59 13.87
N ARG A 39 8.15 16.39 13.47
CA ARG A 39 8.04 15.23 14.37
C ARG A 39 9.40 14.51 14.45
N LYS A 40 10.42 15.10 15.07
CA LYS A 40 11.65 14.34 15.34
C LYS A 40 11.33 13.22 16.34
N ALA A 41 11.46 11.97 15.90
CA ALA A 41 11.42 10.82 16.81
C ALA A 41 12.59 10.95 17.81
N GLY A 42 12.32 10.77 19.10
CA GLY A 42 13.34 10.84 20.15
C GLY A 42 14.50 9.90 19.85
N ALA A 43 15.73 10.38 20.06
CA ALA A 43 16.96 9.69 19.72
C ALA A 43 17.03 8.25 20.28
N ALA A 44 16.77 7.27 19.43
CA ALA A 44 17.18 5.89 19.61
C ALA A 44 18.30 5.59 18.60
N LYS A 45 19.39 5.02 19.13
CA LYS A 45 20.74 4.89 18.58
C LYS A 45 20.82 4.56 17.08
N ALA A 46 21.64 5.34 16.37
CA ALA A 46 22.04 5.11 14.98
C ALA A 46 23.03 3.94 14.89
N GLY A 47 22.64 2.90 14.16
CA GLY A 47 23.48 1.86 13.61
C GLY A 47 23.32 1.87 12.08
N GLU A 48 24.43 1.62 11.41
CA GLU A 48 24.81 1.96 10.05
C GLU A 48 24.02 1.30 8.89
N THR A 49 24.10 1.95 7.72
CA THR A 49 23.87 1.47 6.34
C THR A 49 22.45 1.17 5.85
N ALA A 50 21.94 2.03 4.96
CA ALA A 50 21.47 1.62 3.64
C ALA A 50 21.16 2.85 2.77
N SER A 51 21.86 2.88 1.64
CA SER A 51 21.70 3.79 0.52
C SER A 51 20.33 3.62 -0.18
N TRP A 52 19.70 4.77 -0.45
CA TRP A 52 18.94 5.15 -1.64
C TRP A 52 17.92 4.16 -2.25
N THR A 53 16.64 4.54 -2.23
CA THR A 53 15.78 4.65 -3.43
C THR A 53 14.51 5.41 -3.04
N GLY A 54 14.18 6.44 -3.81
CA GLY A 54 13.06 7.33 -3.54
C GLY A 54 11.70 6.65 -3.76
N GLU A 55 10.69 7.14 -3.06
CA GLU A 55 9.49 7.78 -3.65
C GLU A 55 8.58 8.22 -2.50
N ALA A 56 8.81 9.43 -1.98
CA ALA A 56 7.94 10.01 -0.95
C ALA A 56 6.79 10.75 -1.64
N THR A 57 5.71 10.01 -1.91
CA THR A 57 4.40 10.61 -2.18
C THR A 57 3.92 11.35 -0.93
N SER A 58 3.73 12.66 -1.05
CA SER A 58 3.05 13.51 -0.07
C SER A 58 1.67 12.97 0.32
N PRO A 59 1.29 13.03 1.61
CA PRO A 59 -0.12 13.17 1.97
C PRO A 59 -0.41 14.58 2.52
N SER A 60 -1.19 15.32 1.75
CA SER A 60 -2.10 16.39 2.19
C SER A 60 -3.47 15.77 2.51
N PRO A 61 -4.44 16.45 3.16
CA PRO A 61 -4.45 17.31 4.33
C PRO A 61 -5.29 16.69 5.49
N ALA A 62 -5.39 17.40 6.61
CA ALA A 62 -6.10 17.00 7.84
C ALA A 62 -7.63 16.72 7.64
N PRO A 63 -8.22 15.84 8.48
CA PRO A 63 -9.59 15.34 8.32
C PRO A 63 -10.66 16.36 8.76
N ILE A 64 -11.69 16.49 7.92
CA ILE A 64 -12.94 17.21 8.18
C ILE A 64 -13.87 16.28 9.00
N PRO A 65 -14.50 16.72 10.11
CA PRO A 65 -15.55 15.95 10.78
C PRO A 65 -16.93 16.25 10.17
N THR A 66 -17.92 15.38 10.45
CA THR A 66 -19.37 15.37 10.04
C THR A 66 -19.61 14.35 8.92
N THR A 67 -20.37 13.24 9.05
CA THR A 67 -21.69 12.98 9.68
C THR A 67 -21.92 11.44 9.74
N PRO A 68 -22.78 10.90 10.63
CA PRO A 68 -23.06 9.47 10.69
C PRO A 68 -24.32 9.12 9.88
N ALA A 69 -24.16 8.49 8.72
CA ALA A 69 -25.20 7.66 8.09
C ALA A 69 -24.62 6.93 6.86
N THR A 70 -24.24 5.67 7.01
CA THR A 70 -24.40 4.63 5.97
C THR A 70 -24.31 3.27 6.65
N ALA A 71 -25.23 2.40 6.25
CA ALA A 71 -25.53 1.11 6.83
C ALA A 71 -24.28 0.27 7.17
N SER A 72 -24.34 -0.32 8.36
CA SER A 72 -23.37 -1.27 8.90
C SER A 72 -23.36 -2.54 8.04
N GLN A 73 -22.54 -2.57 7.00
CA GLN A 73 -22.09 -3.82 6.40
C GLN A 73 -21.16 -4.49 7.42
N PRO A 74 -21.40 -5.75 7.84
CA PRO A 74 -20.57 -6.38 8.85
C PRO A 74 -19.13 -6.48 8.33
N VAL A 75 -18.22 -5.78 9.00
CA VAL A 75 -16.78 -5.86 8.75
C VAL A 75 -16.38 -7.31 9.00
N ARG A 76 -16.14 -8.05 7.92
CA ARG A 76 -15.79 -9.47 7.96
C ARG A 76 -14.49 -9.60 8.73
N GLN A 77 -14.54 -10.34 9.86
CA GLN A 77 -13.39 -10.48 10.74
C GLN A 77 -12.19 -11.08 9.99
N PRO A 78 -10.99 -10.50 10.11
CA PRO A 78 -9.82 -10.98 9.39
C PRO A 78 -9.37 -12.34 9.92
N ARG A 79 -9.58 -13.39 9.11
CA ARG A 79 -9.15 -14.76 9.41
C ARG A 79 -7.72 -14.96 8.96
N ARG A 80 -6.76 -14.55 9.78
CA ARG A 80 -5.34 -14.78 9.49
C ARG A 80 -4.97 -16.22 9.80
N HIS A 81 -5.03 -17.08 8.78
CA HIS A 81 -4.52 -18.45 8.85
C HIS A 81 -3.22 -18.56 8.06
N VAL A 82 -2.19 -19.18 8.65
CA VAL A 82 -0.89 -19.45 7.98
C VAL A 82 -0.93 -20.89 7.49
N THR A 83 -1.34 -21.11 6.25
CA THR A 83 -1.77 -22.46 5.78
C THR A 83 -1.06 -22.94 4.52
N GLY A 84 0.07 -22.34 4.13
CA GLY A 84 0.85 -22.76 2.94
C GLY A 84 0.20 -22.51 1.57
N ARG A 85 -1.12 -22.28 1.52
CA ARG A 85 -1.91 -21.87 0.34
C ARG A 85 -1.50 -20.46 -0.13
N ASN A 86 -0.41 -20.38 -0.91
CA ASN A 86 0.23 -19.13 -1.34
C ASN A 86 0.09 -18.82 -2.85
N ARG A 87 -0.53 -19.73 -3.63
CA ARG A 87 -0.80 -19.50 -5.06
C ARG A 87 -2.18 -18.87 -5.23
N GLN A 88 -2.24 -17.74 -5.93
CA GLN A 88 -3.48 -17.07 -6.26
C GLN A 88 -4.14 -17.69 -7.50
N ILE A 89 -5.46 -17.82 -7.44
CA ILE A 89 -6.31 -18.24 -8.57
C ILE A 89 -7.24 -17.07 -8.92
N ASN A 90 -7.28 -16.68 -10.19
CA ASN A 90 -8.15 -15.61 -10.68
C ASN A 90 -9.42 -16.22 -11.26
N ILE A 91 -10.36 -16.60 -10.38
CA ILE A 91 -11.63 -17.18 -10.79
C ILE A 91 -12.73 -16.12 -10.71
N LYS A 92 -13.60 -16.11 -11.72
CA LYS A 92 -14.85 -15.35 -11.71
C LYS A 92 -16.00 -16.31 -11.36
N ALA A 93 -16.87 -15.90 -10.45
CA ALA A 93 -18.03 -16.67 -10.01
C ALA A 93 -19.26 -15.74 -9.94
N THR A 94 -20.46 -16.32 -9.89
CA THR A 94 -21.69 -15.57 -9.63
C THR A 94 -21.72 -15.10 -8.17
N GLU A 95 -22.53 -14.09 -7.89
CA GLU A 95 -22.70 -13.55 -6.52
C GLU A 95 -23.21 -14.62 -5.56
N GLU A 96 -24.18 -15.43 -6.00
CA GLU A 96 -24.74 -16.54 -5.22
C GLU A 96 -23.67 -17.54 -4.78
N THR A 97 -22.78 -17.96 -5.70
CA THR A 97 -21.68 -18.88 -5.38
C THR A 97 -20.69 -18.27 -4.39
N ILE A 98 -20.43 -16.97 -4.51
CA ILE A 98 -19.54 -16.26 -3.57
C ILE A 98 -20.17 -16.27 -2.17
N GLU A 99 -21.45 -15.94 -2.05
CA GLU A 99 -22.15 -15.96 -0.76
C GLU A 99 -22.15 -17.35 -0.13
N GLU A 100 -22.46 -18.39 -0.89
CA GLU A 100 -22.45 -19.77 -0.41
C GLU A 100 -21.06 -20.18 0.09
N LEU A 101 -20.00 -19.85 -0.66
CA LEU A 101 -18.63 -20.13 -0.25
C LEU A 101 -18.29 -19.46 1.08
N TYR A 102 -18.69 -18.19 1.28
CA TYR A 102 -18.51 -17.51 2.55
C TYR A 102 -19.34 -18.17 3.66
N ARG A 103 -20.62 -18.49 3.44
CA ARG A 103 -21.46 -19.15 4.45
C ARG A 103 -20.85 -20.48 4.93
N ILE A 104 -20.36 -21.29 3.99
CA ILE A 104 -19.70 -22.58 4.30
C ILE A 104 -18.39 -22.34 5.07
N ALA A 105 -17.57 -21.38 4.63
CA ALA A 105 -16.32 -21.04 5.31
C ALA A 105 -16.55 -20.57 6.75
N ASP A 106 -17.61 -19.82 6.99
CA ASP A 106 -17.98 -19.29 8.30
C ASP A 106 -18.47 -20.41 9.22
N ALA A 107 -19.34 -21.28 8.71
CA ALA A 107 -19.86 -22.44 9.44
C ALA A 107 -18.74 -23.40 9.86
N MET A 108 -17.79 -23.64 8.96
CA MET A 108 -16.65 -24.54 9.21
C MET A 108 -15.48 -23.85 9.92
N LYS A 109 -15.52 -22.53 10.08
CA LYS A 109 -14.42 -21.69 10.59
C LYS A 109 -13.11 -21.92 9.85
N LEU A 110 -13.20 -22.19 8.54
CA LEU A 110 -12.07 -22.42 7.67
C LEU A 110 -11.83 -21.19 6.77
N PRO A 111 -10.59 -20.96 6.33
CA PRO A 111 -10.32 -20.01 5.27
C PRO A 111 -10.84 -20.53 3.91
N LEU A 112 -11.21 -19.61 3.02
CA LEU A 112 -11.84 -19.91 1.72
C LEU A 112 -11.08 -20.97 0.90
N GLY A 113 -9.74 -20.89 0.88
CA GLY A 113 -8.93 -21.87 0.15
C GLY A 113 -9.06 -23.31 0.65
N ALA A 114 -9.25 -23.52 1.96
CA ALA A 114 -9.45 -24.87 2.51
C ALA A 114 -10.83 -25.44 2.18
N VAL A 115 -11.86 -24.57 2.14
CA VAL A 115 -13.20 -24.97 1.71
C VAL A 115 -13.18 -25.39 0.24
N LEU A 116 -12.46 -24.65 -0.61
CA LEU A 116 -12.32 -24.99 -2.02
C LEU A 116 -11.62 -26.34 -2.23
N GLU A 117 -10.57 -26.64 -1.47
CA GLU A 117 -9.89 -27.96 -1.52
C GLU A 117 -10.84 -29.11 -1.18
N GLN A 118 -11.65 -28.95 -0.11
CA GLN A 118 -12.65 -29.95 0.27
C GLN A 118 -13.75 -30.10 -0.77
N ALA A 119 -14.21 -28.99 -1.35
CA ALA A 119 -15.21 -29.01 -2.42
C ALA A 119 -14.69 -29.79 -3.64
N LEU A 120 -13.42 -29.59 -4.03
CA LEU A 120 -12.80 -30.33 -5.12
C LEU A 120 -12.67 -31.83 -4.82
N ALA A 121 -12.25 -32.20 -3.60
CA ALA A 121 -12.18 -33.60 -3.19
C ALA A 121 -13.57 -34.27 -3.16
N ALA A 122 -14.62 -33.55 -2.76
CA ALA A 122 -15.99 -34.03 -2.80
C ALA A 122 -16.50 -34.20 -4.25
N LEU A 123 -16.18 -33.24 -5.13
CA LEU A 123 -16.51 -33.30 -6.56
C LEU A 123 -15.84 -34.49 -7.24
N GLU A 124 -14.57 -34.79 -6.91
CA GLU A 124 -13.84 -35.93 -7.48
C GLU A 124 -14.49 -37.26 -7.10
N ARG A 125 -14.86 -37.45 -5.83
CA ARG A 125 -15.62 -38.63 -5.39
C ARG A 125 -16.94 -38.80 -6.13
N GLN A 126 -17.70 -37.71 -6.30
CA GLN A 126 -18.96 -37.74 -7.05
C GLN A 126 -18.79 -38.04 -8.55
N ARG A 127 -17.60 -37.86 -9.11
CA ARG A 127 -17.32 -38.14 -10.52
C ARG A 127 -16.82 -39.56 -10.78
N GLU A 128 -16.30 -40.21 -9.75
CA GLU A 128 -15.86 -41.62 -9.81
C GLU A 128 -17.00 -42.60 -9.49
N GLU A 129 -18.08 -42.12 -8.88
CA GLU A 129 -19.38 -42.81 -8.75
C GLU A 129 -20.20 -42.77 -10.05
#